data_AF-A0A1Q8RT28-F1
#
_entry.id   AF-A0A1Q8RT28-F1
#
_cell.length_a   1.000
_cell.length_b   1.000
_cell.length_c   1.000
_cell.angle_alpha   90.00
_cell.angle_beta   90.00
_cell.angle_gamma   90.00
#
_symmetry.space_group_name_H-M   'P 1'
#
loop_
_entity.id
_entity.type
_entity.pdbx_description
1 polymer ?
#
loop_
_entity_poly.entity_id
_entity_poly.type
_entity_poly.pdbx_seq_one_letter_code
_entity_poly.pdbx_strand_id
1 'polypeptide(L)'
;MSMPKCISPQSTFTGSSNVSHVAKERCTGTGGYVSNIEIDEIVAKGNVQSFIDSTHFNILVYNSMEWVAYMGDTTKAQREATCDVWNFAGTTDWAVDIQKFLLNK
;
A
#
# COMPACT_ATOMS: atom_id res chain seq x y z
N MET A 1 -8.72 9.71 3.85
CA MET A 1 -9.51 9.61 5.11
C MET A 1 -10.51 10.76 5.19
N SER A 2 -11.53 10.66 6.05
CA SER A 2 -12.47 11.75 6.35
C SER A 2 -11.96 12.72 7.43
N MET A 3 -11.07 12.25 8.31
CA MET A 3 -10.44 13.02 9.37
C MET A 3 -8.93 12.76 9.39
N PRO A 4 -8.08 13.80 9.59
CA PRO A 4 -6.64 13.62 9.72
C PRO A 4 -6.29 12.65 10.85
N LYS A 5 -5.27 11.82 10.65
CA LYS A 5 -4.72 10.86 11.66
C LYS A 5 -5.69 9.77 12.16
N CYS A 6 -6.87 9.64 11.57
CA CYS A 6 -7.80 8.54 11.81
C CYS A 6 -7.39 7.29 10.99
N ILE A 7 -6.56 6.42 11.56
CA ILE A 7 -5.96 5.23 10.89
C ILE A 7 -6.48 3.88 11.42
N SER A 8 -7.50 3.90 12.28
CA SER A 8 -8.11 2.68 12.81
C SER A 8 -9.09 2.04 11.80
N PRO A 9 -9.46 0.76 11.97
CA PRO A 9 -10.47 0.11 11.12
C PRO A 9 -11.84 0.82 11.08
N GLN A 10 -12.16 1.63 12.09
CA GLN A 10 -13.41 2.40 12.17
C GLN A 10 -13.31 3.77 11.48
N SER A 11 -12.13 4.13 10.98
CA SER A 11 -11.90 5.40 10.29
C SER A 11 -12.64 5.43 8.97
N THR A 12 -13.35 6.52 8.71
CA THR A 12 -14.11 6.66 7.46
C THR A 12 -13.28 7.31 6.37
N PHE A 13 -13.72 7.11 5.12
CA PHE A 13 -13.16 7.74 3.94
C PHE A 13 -14.20 8.66 3.29
N THR A 14 -13.73 9.60 2.47
CA THR A 14 -14.59 10.46 1.67
C THR A 14 -14.86 9.80 0.32
N GLY A 15 -15.91 10.24 -0.37
CA GLY A 15 -16.32 9.68 -1.65
C GLY A 15 -17.60 8.83 -1.53
N SER A 16 -17.88 8.07 -2.58
CA SER A 16 -18.99 7.12 -2.65
C SER A 16 -18.51 5.78 -3.21
N SER A 17 -19.40 4.79 -3.33
CA SER A 17 -19.07 3.49 -3.94
C SER A 17 -18.54 3.59 -5.37
N ASN A 18 -18.86 4.67 -6.09
CA ASN A 18 -18.47 4.88 -7.49
C ASN A 18 -17.50 6.06 -7.70
N VAL A 19 -17.21 6.84 -6.65
CA VAL A 19 -16.38 8.05 -6.76
C VAL A 19 -15.38 8.05 -5.62
N SER A 20 -14.11 7.85 -5.96
CA SER A 20 -12.99 8.01 -5.03
C SER A 20 -12.50 9.46 -5.04
N HIS A 21 -12.36 10.06 -3.86
CA HIS A 21 -11.74 11.38 -3.69
C HIS A 21 -10.22 11.30 -3.43
N VAL A 22 -9.66 10.09 -3.42
CA VAL A 22 -8.22 9.87 -3.25
C VAL A 22 -7.47 10.36 -4.48
N ALA A 23 -6.31 10.97 -4.28
CA ALA A 23 -5.42 11.35 -5.37
C ALA A 23 -5.08 10.14 -6.26
N LYS A 24 -4.93 10.39 -7.56
CA LYS A 24 -4.48 9.38 -8.53
C LYS A 24 -2.98 9.50 -8.68
N GLU A 25 -2.28 8.39 -8.56
CA GLU A 25 -0.85 8.35 -8.87
C GLU A 25 -0.61 8.15 -10.38
N ARG A 26 0.60 8.52 -10.82
CA ARG A 26 0.90 8.75 -12.24
C ARG A 26 0.95 7.48 -13.10
N CYS A 27 1.19 6.32 -12.48
CA CYS A 27 1.34 5.05 -13.19
C CYS A 27 0.01 4.29 -13.21
N THR A 28 -0.68 4.16 -12.07
CA THR A 28 -1.96 3.41 -12.00
C THR A 28 -3.18 4.22 -12.45
N GLY A 29 -3.14 5.55 -12.31
CA GLY A 29 -4.21 6.45 -12.76
C GLY A 29 -5.58 6.22 -12.08
N THR A 30 -5.63 5.49 -10.96
CA THR A 30 -6.87 5.02 -10.34
C THR A 30 -6.92 5.41 -8.86
N GLY A 31 -7.96 6.17 -8.47
CA GLY A 31 -8.11 6.65 -7.10
C GLY A 31 -8.44 5.49 -6.17
N GLY A 32 -7.66 5.32 -5.10
CA GLY A 32 -7.77 4.19 -4.17
C GLY A 32 -6.98 2.95 -4.59
N TYR A 33 -6.20 3.02 -5.67
CA TYR A 33 -5.27 1.96 -6.07
C TYR A 33 -3.88 2.56 -6.36
N VAL A 34 -2.90 2.19 -5.55
CA VAL A 34 -1.53 2.65 -5.66
C VAL A 34 -0.59 1.46 -5.64
N SER A 35 0.36 1.46 -6.57
CA SER A 35 1.35 0.40 -6.73
C SER A 35 2.51 0.53 -5.73
N ASN A 36 3.20 -0.56 -5.40
CA ASN A 36 4.36 -0.53 -4.49
C ASN A 36 5.44 0.45 -4.96
N ILE A 37 5.65 0.51 -6.27
CA ILE A 37 6.56 1.45 -6.92
C ILE A 37 6.15 2.92 -6.74
N GLU A 38 4.86 3.25 -6.80
CA GLU A 38 4.37 4.61 -6.53
C GLU A 38 4.45 4.94 -5.03
N ILE A 39 4.23 3.96 -4.16
CA ILE A 39 4.46 4.11 -2.71
C ILE A 39 5.92 4.47 -2.44
N ASP A 40 6.88 3.81 -3.10
CA ASP A 40 8.30 4.15 -2.98
C ASP A 40 8.59 5.59 -3.44
N GLU A 41 7.93 6.08 -4.51
CA GLU A 41 8.03 7.48 -4.93
C GLU A 41 7.45 8.45 -3.88
N ILE A 42 6.32 8.12 -3.25
CA ILE A 42 5.72 8.93 -2.19
C ILE A 42 6.65 9.00 -0.99
N VAL A 43 7.22 7.86 -0.57
CA VAL A 43 8.20 7.81 0.52
C VAL A 43 9.43 8.64 0.20
N ALA A 44 9.96 8.54 -1.03
CA ALA A 44 11.13 9.29 -1.47
C ALA A 44 10.93 10.82 -1.49
N LYS A 45 9.70 11.30 -1.70
CA LYS A 45 9.36 12.74 -1.62
C LYS A 45 9.38 13.28 -0.18
N GLY A 46 9.33 12.41 0.83
CA GLY A 46 9.35 12.78 2.25
C GLY A 46 8.02 13.30 2.80
N ASN A 47 8.03 13.81 4.04
CA ASN A 47 6.83 14.24 4.78
C ASN A 47 5.76 13.15 4.94
N VAL A 48 6.22 11.93 5.17
CA VAL A 48 5.37 10.75 5.37
C VAL A 48 5.51 10.21 6.79
N GLN A 49 4.48 9.53 7.27
CA GLN A 49 4.54 8.68 8.45
C GLN A 49 4.34 7.23 8.03
N SER A 50 5.29 6.35 8.34
CA SER A 50 5.21 4.93 8.04
C SER A 50 5.39 4.07 9.28
N PHE A 51 4.60 3.01 9.42
CA PHE A 51 4.74 2.02 10.48
C PHE A 51 4.17 0.67 10.03
N ILE A 52 4.55 -0.40 10.71
CA ILE A 52 3.94 -1.73 10.53
C ILE A 52 2.89 -1.87 11.63
N ASP A 53 1.66 -2.19 11.24
CA ASP A 53 0.60 -2.47 12.21
C ASP A 53 0.77 -3.85 12.87
N SER A 54 0.13 -4.04 14.02
CA SER A 54 0.06 -5.30 14.77
C SER A 54 -0.39 -6.52 13.95
N THR A 55 -1.11 -6.30 12.85
CA THR A 55 -1.61 -7.35 11.95
C THR A 55 -0.69 -7.62 10.74
N HIS A 56 0.57 -7.17 10.79
CA HIS A 56 1.59 -7.40 9.75
C HIS A 56 1.18 -6.87 8.37
N PHE A 57 0.87 -5.57 8.31
CA PHE A 57 0.88 -4.80 7.07
C PHE A 57 1.55 -3.44 7.30
N ASN A 58 2.07 -2.86 6.23
CA ASN A 58 2.64 -1.52 6.25
C ASN A 58 1.53 -0.49 6.09
N ILE A 59 1.57 0.54 6.92
CA ILE A 59 0.76 1.75 6.76
C ILE A 59 1.68 2.90 6.39
N LEU A 60 1.27 3.67 5.40
CA LEU A 60 1.86 4.97 5.05
C LEU A 60 0.77 6.03 5.12
N VAL A 61 1.05 7.15 5.80
CA VAL A 61 0.19 8.33 5.86
C VAL A 61 0.97 9.51 5.26
N TYR A 62 0.34 10.24 4.34
CA TYR A 62 0.95 11.34 3.60
C TYR A 62 -0.10 12.41 3.27
N ASN A 63 0.35 13.61 2.89
CA ASN A 63 -0.54 14.74 2.50
C ASN A 63 -1.68 15.04 3.50
N SER A 64 -1.44 14.79 4.80
CA SER A 64 -2.38 14.96 5.94
C SER A 64 -3.66 14.10 5.93
N MET A 65 -4.17 13.72 4.77
CA MET A 65 -5.46 13.03 4.59
C MET A 65 -5.33 11.72 3.80
N GLU A 66 -4.21 11.48 3.15
CA GLU A 66 -3.98 10.28 2.37
C GLU A 66 -3.31 9.20 3.22
N TRP A 67 -3.72 7.96 2.98
CA TRP A 67 -3.11 6.81 3.61
C TRP A 67 -3.21 5.60 2.69
N VAL A 68 -2.28 4.67 2.85
CA VAL A 68 -2.29 3.39 2.15
C VAL A 68 -1.87 2.28 3.11
N ALA A 69 -2.63 1.18 3.08
CA ALA A 69 -2.19 -0.11 3.60
C ALA A 69 -1.61 -0.94 2.46
N TYR A 70 -0.42 -1.49 2.65
CA TYR A 70 0.27 -2.28 1.63
C TYR A 70 1.16 -3.35 2.28
N MET A 71 1.69 -4.25 1.46
CA MET A 71 2.73 -5.19 1.88
C MET A 71 4.07 -4.72 1.34
N GLY A 72 4.98 -4.32 2.22
CA GLY A 72 6.38 -4.12 1.87
C GLY A 72 7.13 -5.46 1.77
N ASP A 73 8.35 -5.41 1.23
CA ASP A 73 9.17 -6.60 0.96
C ASP A 73 9.34 -7.50 2.20
N THR A 74 9.56 -6.92 3.39
CA THR A 74 9.68 -7.69 4.65
C THR A 74 8.40 -8.42 5.02
N THR A 75 7.25 -7.75 4.96
CA THR A 75 5.94 -8.35 5.29
C THR A 75 5.57 -9.44 4.30
N LYS A 76 5.85 -9.21 3.01
CA LYS A 76 5.65 -10.20 1.96
C LYS A 76 6.49 -11.46 2.22
N ALA A 77 7.79 -11.31 2.51
CA ALA A 77 8.67 -12.44 2.84
C ALA A 77 8.21 -13.23 4.08
N GLN A 78 7.68 -12.57 5.10
CA GLN A 78 7.12 -13.24 6.29
C GLN A 78 5.88 -14.09 5.94
N ARG A 79 5.02 -13.60 5.05
CA ARG A 79 3.85 -14.36 4.59
C ARG A 79 4.25 -15.54 3.71
N GLU A 80 5.23 -15.37 2.83
CA GLU A 80 5.81 -16.48 2.05
C GLU A 80 6.36 -17.58 2.96
N ALA A 81 7.14 -17.21 3.98
CA ALA A 81 7.64 -18.17 4.97
C ALA A 81 6.51 -18.87 5.75
N THR A 82 5.40 -18.18 6.01
CA THR A 82 4.23 -18.77 6.68
C THR A 82 3.56 -19.81 5.80
N CYS A 83 3.41 -19.54 4.50
CA CYS A 83 2.89 -20.50 3.53
C CYS A 83 3.78 -21.76 3.44
N ASP A 84 5.09 -21.59 3.47
CA ASP A 84 6.05 -22.70 3.48
C ASP A 84 5.91 -23.58 4.74
N VAL A 85 5.88 -22.96 5.93
CA VAL A 85 5.68 -23.67 7.22
C VAL A 85 4.37 -24.46 7.26
N TRP A 86 3.33 -23.98 6.56
CA TRP A 86 2.02 -24.63 6.49
C TRP A 86 1.90 -25.65 5.36
N ASN A 87 2.98 -25.95 4.64
CA ASN A 87 3.00 -26.87 3.50
C ASN A 87 2.03 -26.46 2.37
N PHE A 88 1.85 -25.16 2.15
CA PHE A 88 1.15 -24.68 0.96
C PHE A 88 2.02 -24.88 -0.26
N ALA A 89 1.40 -25.02 -1.45
CA ALA A 89 2.13 -25.25 -2.69
C ALA A 89 2.94 -24.03 -3.18
N GLY A 90 2.75 -22.86 -2.58
CA GLY A 90 3.44 -21.62 -2.93
C GLY A 90 2.60 -20.38 -2.63
N THR A 91 3.01 -19.25 -3.20
CA THR A 91 2.32 -17.96 -3.11
C THR A 91 2.00 -17.42 -4.50
N THR A 92 1.10 -16.44 -4.55
CA THR A 92 0.83 -15.65 -5.75
C THR A 92 1.03 -14.19 -5.41
N ASP A 93 1.53 -13.43 -6.39
CA ASP A 93 1.75 -12.00 -6.25
C ASP A 93 1.11 -11.26 -7.42
N TRP A 94 0.29 -10.28 -7.09
CA TRP A 94 -0.47 -9.50 -8.05
C TRP A 94 -0.06 -8.03 -7.93
N ALA A 95 0.66 -7.47 -8.90
CA ALA A 95 1.21 -8.06 -10.12
C ALA A 95 2.68 -7.64 -10.31
N VAL A 96 3.35 -8.19 -11.33
CA VAL A 96 4.78 -7.94 -11.55
C VAL A 96 5.08 -6.48 -11.92
N ASP A 97 4.15 -5.81 -12.61
CA ASP A 97 4.29 -4.44 -13.12
C ASP A 97 4.09 -3.36 -12.04
N ILE A 98 3.54 -3.71 -10.88
CA ILE A 98 3.29 -2.77 -9.79
C ILE A 98 4.39 -2.78 -8.71
N GLN A 99 5.43 -3.61 -8.87
CA GLN A 99 6.46 -3.81 -7.84
C GLN A 99 7.57 -2.77 -7.89
N LYS A 100 8.27 -2.66 -9.03
CA LYS A 100 9.50 -1.86 -9.17
C LYS A 100 9.64 -1.36 -10.61
N PHE A 101 10.38 -0.26 -10.81
CA PHE A 101 10.72 0.18 -12.17
C PHE A 101 11.61 -0.88 -12.80
N LEU A 102 11.28 -1.28 -14.02
CA LEU A 102 12.24 -2.00 -14.83
C LEU A 102 13.36 -1.01 -15.16
N LEU A 103 14.57 -1.28 -14.67
CA LEU A 103 15.75 -0.58 -15.18
C LEU A 103 15.80 -0.84 -16.69
N ASN A 104 15.76 0.22 -17.49
CA ASN A 104 15.84 0.12 -18.94
C ASN A 104 17.05 -0.77 -19.31
N LYS A 105 16.81 -1.78 -20.14
CA LYS A 105 17.87 -2.42 -20.91
C LYS A 105 18.32 -1.48 -22.02
#